data_AF-A0A7S1P0R5-F1
#
_entry.id   AF-A0A7S1P0R5-F1
#
_cell.length_a   1.000
_cell.length_b   1.000
_cell.length_c   1.000
_cell.angle_alpha   90.00
_cell.angle_beta   90.00
_cell.angle_gamma   90.00
#
_symmetry.space_group_name_H-M   'P 1'
#
loop_
_entity.id
_entity.type
_entity.pdbx_description
1 polymer ?
#
loop_
_entity_poly.entity_id
_entity_poly.type
_entity_poly.pdbx_seq_one_letter_code
_entity_poly.pdbx_strand_id
1 'polypeptide(L)'
;ERVFARLPVDPLFSWLGPLLRAGRKNKLSADDLLEMPTGDKTAVLLEEFLQMRKQGLSVGAAFIRQNASEFVGAGIFMMLWVSAQLLTPIVFRWLIEAVEDRYSGGTILWLAIGLFACTLTGGIANQLQLHFSFHVGQRLRSTTIALVFRKA
;
A
#
# COMPACT_ATOMS: atom_id res chain seq x y z
N GLU A 1 15.37 3.34 21.74
CA GLU A 1 14.30 2.32 21.64
C GLU A 1 12.96 2.87 22.10
N ARG A 2 12.00 3.09 21.19
CA ARG A 2 10.58 3.03 21.55
C ARG A 2 9.86 2.22 20.50
N VAL A 3 9.32 1.12 21.01
CA VAL A 3 8.56 0.07 20.37
C VAL A 3 7.33 0.66 19.68
N PHE A 4 7.43 0.95 18.38
CA PHE A 4 6.26 0.97 17.53
C PHE A 4 6.04 -0.49 17.12
N ALA A 5 5.14 -1.17 17.84
CA ALA A 5 4.62 -2.45 17.43
C ALA A 5 4.03 -2.28 16.02
N ARG A 6 4.80 -2.65 15.01
CA ARG A 6 4.40 -2.56 13.61
C ARG A 6 3.29 -3.57 13.40
N LEU A 7 2.04 -3.11 13.33
CA LEU A 7 1.08 -3.82 12.50
C LEU A 7 1.73 -3.98 11.12
N PRO A 8 1.63 -5.14 10.46
CA PRO A 8 2.28 -5.38 9.17
C PRO A 8 1.84 -4.38 8.09
N VAL A 9 0.70 -3.70 8.30
CA VAL A 9 0.16 -2.67 7.43
C VAL A 9 -0.48 -1.58 8.30
N ASP A 10 0.05 -0.36 8.27
CA ASP A 10 -0.56 0.82 8.92
C ASP A 10 -1.36 1.61 7.89
N PRO A 11 -2.70 1.47 7.84
CA PRO A 11 -3.53 2.12 6.83
C PRO A 11 -3.60 3.64 6.96
N LEU A 12 -3.23 4.20 8.11
CA LEU A 12 -3.28 5.64 8.38
C LEU A 12 -1.90 6.29 8.34
N PHE A 13 -0.84 5.52 8.06
CA PHE A 13 0.55 6.00 8.00
C PHE A 13 0.92 6.83 9.24
N SER A 14 0.47 6.40 10.42
CA SER A 14 0.63 7.11 11.69
C SER A 14 2.09 7.36 12.05
N TRP A 15 2.99 6.49 11.59
CA TRP A 15 4.43 6.61 11.73
C TRP A 15 5.03 7.86 11.07
N LEU A 16 4.37 8.45 10.08
CA LEU A 16 4.82 9.68 9.41
C LEU A 16 4.52 10.95 10.24
N GLY A 17 3.57 10.87 11.18
CA GLY A 17 3.10 11.99 11.98
C GLY A 17 4.19 12.77 12.73
N PRO A 18 5.13 12.10 13.44
CA PRO A 18 6.23 12.78 14.12
C PRO A 18 7.12 13.60 13.18
N LEU A 19 7.45 13.04 12.00
CA LEU A 19 8.29 13.72 11.00
C LEU A 19 7.59 14.96 10.44
N LEU A 20 6.30 14.87 10.13
CA LEU A 20 5.51 16.02 9.66
C LEU A 20 5.40 17.11 10.74
N ARG A 21 5.25 16.72 12.01
CA ARG A 21 5.22 17.68 13.12
C ARG A 21 6.57 18.39 13.32
N ALA A 22 7.69 17.69 13.12
CA ALA A 22 9.02 18.26 13.18
C ALA A 22 9.25 19.24 12.01
N GLY A 23 8.92 18.83 10.78
CA GLY A 23 9.06 19.66 9.58
C GLY A 23 8.16 20.90 9.55
N ARG A 24 7.04 20.88 10.28
CA ARG A 24 6.20 22.08 10.45
C ARG A 24 6.90 23.19 11.23
N LYS A 25 7.81 22.85 12.15
CA LYS A 25 8.48 23.82 13.05
C LYS A 25 9.88 24.18 12.57
N ASN A 26 10.61 23.22 12.00
CA ASN A 26 12.00 23.37 11.61
C ASN A 26 12.20 22.95 10.15
N LYS A 27 13.22 23.51 9.47
CA LYS A 27 13.66 22.97 8.18
C LYS A 27 14.28 21.59 8.43
N LEU A 28 13.78 20.56 7.74
CA LEU A 28 14.30 19.20 7.84
C LEU A 28 15.67 19.09 7.17
N SER A 29 16.64 18.49 7.86
CA SER A 29 17.93 18.07 7.30
C SER A 29 17.88 16.60 6.88
N ALA A 30 18.90 16.13 6.15
CA ALA A 30 19.07 14.71 5.83
C ALA A 30 19.22 13.85 7.09
N ASP A 31 19.76 14.41 8.18
CA ASP A 31 19.97 13.71 9.45
C ASP A 31 18.66 13.43 10.22
N ASP A 32 17.58 14.15 9.89
CA ASP A 32 16.26 13.96 10.51
C ASP A 32 15.45 12.82 9.86
N LEU A 33 15.97 12.25 8.76
CA LEU A 33 15.29 11.19 8.04
C LEU A 33 15.39 9.86 8.79
N LEU A 34 14.28 9.13 8.79
CA LEU A 34 14.24 7.78 9.35
C LEU A 34 15.17 6.86 8.56
N GLU A 35 15.97 6.07 9.28
CA GLU A 35 16.76 5.02 8.65
C GLU A 35 15.86 4.02 7.91
N MET A 36 16.31 3.60 6.73
CA MET A 36 15.60 2.61 5.93
C MET A 36 15.55 1.25 6.67
N PRO A 37 14.41 0.53 6.60
CA PRO A 37 14.33 -0.84 7.09
C PRO A 37 15.45 -1.71 6.51
N THR A 38 16.01 -2.62 7.32
CA THR A 38 17.13 -3.47 6.91
C THR A 38 16.84 -4.27 5.64
N GLY A 39 15.60 -4.74 5.46
CA GLY A 39 15.17 -5.46 4.26
C GLY A 39 15.04 -4.62 2.98
N ASP A 40 15.04 -3.28 3.10
CA ASP A 40 14.97 -2.36 1.96
C ASP A 40 16.35 -1.80 1.57
N LYS A 41 17.42 -2.23 2.27
CA LYS A 41 18.78 -1.82 1.92
C LYS A 41 19.20 -2.47 0.60
N THR A 42 19.69 -1.65 -0.33
CA THR A 42 20.08 -2.10 -1.68
C THR A 42 21.09 -3.25 -1.67
N ALA A 43 22.01 -3.29 -0.71
CA ALA A 43 23.00 -4.38 -0.59
C ALA A 43 22.33 -5.74 -0.33
N VAL A 44 21.34 -5.77 0.57
CA VAL A 44 20.57 -6.97 0.91
C VAL A 44 19.72 -7.41 -0.29
N LEU A 45 18.98 -6.47 -0.89
CA LEU A 45 18.14 -6.74 -2.06
C LEU A 45 18.95 -7.27 -3.24
N LEU A 46 20.15 -6.72 -3.46
CA LEU A 46 21.05 -7.18 -4.52
C LEU A 46 21.57 -8.59 -4.23
N GLU A 47 21.99 -8.87 -3.00
CA GLU A 47 22.49 -10.20 -2.61
C GLU A 47 21.43 -11.28 -2.82
N GLU A 48 20.21 -11.05 -2.34
CA GLU A 48 19.06 -11.96 -2.53
C GLU A 48 18.78 -12.20 -4.02
N PHE A 49 18.76 -11.12 -4.81
CA PHE A 49 18.55 -11.22 -6.26
C PHE A 49 19.63 -12.07 -6.93
N LEU A 50 20.90 -11.91 -6.54
CA LEU A 50 22.01 -12.68 -7.09
C LEU A 50 21.96 -14.15 -6.67
N GLN A 51 21.55 -14.44 -5.44
CA GLN A 51 21.33 -15.81 -4.99
C GLN A 51 20.25 -16.49 -5.84
N MET A 52 19.13 -15.81 -6.13
CA MET A 52 18.10 -16.32 -7.04
C MET A 52 18.60 -16.51 -8.47
N ARG A 53 19.46 -15.61 -8.96
CA ARG A 53 20.11 -15.76 -10.27
C ARG A 53 21.06 -16.95 -10.32
N LYS A 54 21.79 -17.25 -9.23
CA LYS A 54 22.64 -18.46 -9.12
C LYS A 54 21.82 -19.75 -9.15
N GLN A 55 20.58 -19.73 -8.67
CA GLN A 55 19.64 -20.85 -8.77
C GLN A 55 19.06 -21.04 -10.19
N GLY A 56 19.49 -20.24 -11.17
CA GLY A 56 19.08 -20.37 -12.57
C GLY A 56 17.79 -19.62 -12.95
N LEU A 57 17.21 -18.82 -12.05
CA LEU A 57 16.01 -18.05 -12.37
C LEU A 57 16.30 -16.97 -13.43
N SER A 58 15.35 -16.74 -14.34
CA SER A 58 15.39 -15.61 -15.26
C SER A 58 15.33 -14.27 -14.51
N VAL A 59 15.78 -13.18 -15.13
CA VAL A 59 15.79 -11.85 -14.50
C VAL A 59 14.39 -11.44 -14.04
N GLY A 60 13.38 -11.63 -14.89
CA GLY A 60 11.99 -11.33 -14.54
C GLY A 60 11.44 -12.21 -13.43
N ALA A 61 11.72 -13.53 -13.47
CA ALA A 61 11.26 -14.45 -12.45
C ALA A 61 11.92 -14.17 -11.07
N ALA A 62 13.18 -13.75 -11.05
CA ALA A 62 13.87 -13.35 -9.83
C ALA A 62 13.22 -12.11 -9.19
N PHE A 63 12.87 -11.09 -9.98
CA PHE A 63 12.19 -9.90 -9.45
C PHE A 63 10.79 -10.19 -8.91
N ILE A 64 10.01 -11.01 -9.63
CA ILE A 64 8.68 -11.42 -9.18
C ILE A 64 8.80 -12.22 -7.89
N ARG A 65 9.72 -13.18 -7.82
CA ARG A 65 9.90 -14.03 -6.62
C ARG A 65 10.37 -13.23 -5.41
N GLN A 66 11.28 -12.27 -5.59
CA GLN A 66 11.77 -11.41 -4.52
C GLN A 66 10.65 -10.55 -3.89
N ASN A 67 9.68 -10.12 -4.69
CA ASN A 67 8.60 -9.22 -4.23
C ASN A 67 7.24 -9.92 -4.23
N ALA A 68 7.21 -11.26 -4.19
CA ALA A 68 5.98 -12.02 -4.38
C ALA A 68 4.94 -11.72 -3.29
N SER A 69 5.39 -11.56 -2.04
CA SER A 69 4.53 -11.20 -0.91
C SER A 69 3.83 -9.87 -1.11
N GLU A 70 4.55 -8.86 -1.59
CA GLU A 70 4.07 -7.51 -1.80
C GLU A 70 3.17 -7.44 -3.04
N PHE A 71 3.47 -8.20 -4.09
CA PHE A 71 2.60 -8.35 -5.26
C PHE A 71 1.25 -9.00 -4.90
N VAL A 72 1.27 -10.08 -4.11
CA VAL A 72 0.05 -10.74 -3.64
C VAL A 72 -0.76 -9.78 -2.75
N GLY A 73 -0.09 -9.06 -1.84
CA GLY A 73 -0.72 -8.04 -1.02
C GLY A 73 -1.39 -6.95 -1.86
N ALA A 74 -0.67 -6.37 -2.82
CA ALA A 74 -1.20 -5.35 -3.73
C ALA A 74 -2.39 -5.88 -4.54
N GLY A 75 -2.34 -7.13 -5.01
CA GLY A 75 -3.43 -7.78 -5.75
C GLY A 75 -4.70 -7.95 -4.90
N ILE A 76 -4.56 -8.37 -3.64
CA ILE A 76 -5.70 -8.51 -2.72
C ILE A 76 -6.38 -7.15 -2.48
N PHE A 77 -5.60 -6.10 -2.20
CA PHE A 77 -6.15 -4.77 -1.99
C PHE A 77 -6.74 -4.17 -3.27
N MET A 78 -6.16 -4.46 -4.43
CA MET A 78 -6.72 -4.08 -5.73
C MET A 78 -8.12 -4.70 -5.92
N MET A 79 -8.28 -5.99 -5.63
CA MET A 79 -9.59 -6.65 -5.73
C MET A 79 -10.61 -6.01 -4.79
N LEU A 80 -10.24 -5.76 -3.53
CA LEU A 80 -11.13 -5.10 -2.57
C LEU A 80 -11.54 -3.69 -3.03
N TRP A 81 -10.60 -2.92 -3.59
CA TRP A 81 -10.87 -1.59 -4.14
C TRP A 81 -11.83 -1.66 -5.33
N VAL A 82 -11.60 -2.56 -6.28
CA VAL A 82 -12.48 -2.75 -7.44
C VAL A 82 -13.89 -3.17 -6.99
N SER A 83 -14.00 -4.12 -6.06
CA SER A 83 -15.29 -4.52 -5.51
C SER A 83 -16.02 -3.36 -4.83
N ALA A 84 -15.32 -2.55 -4.03
CA ALA A 84 -15.90 -1.37 -3.39
C ALA A 84 -16.37 -0.31 -4.41
N GLN A 85 -15.59 -0.09 -5.47
CA GLN A 85 -15.98 0.83 -6.56
C GLN A 85 -17.24 0.36 -7.29
N LEU A 86 -17.42 -0.95 -7.49
CA LEU A 86 -18.60 -1.51 -8.13
C LEU A 86 -19.83 -1.50 -7.21
N LEU A 87 -19.64 -1.74 -5.91
CA LEU A 87 -20.73 -1.74 -4.93
C LEU A 87 -21.26 -0.34 -4.62
N THR A 88 -20.39 0.67 -4.61
CA THR A 88 -20.77 2.06 -4.32
C THR A 88 -21.95 2.58 -5.16
N PRO A 89 -21.95 2.50 -6.51
CA PRO A 89 -23.09 2.95 -7.32
C PRO A 89 -24.35 2.09 -7.14
N ILE A 90 -24.21 0.80 -6.83
CA ILE A 90 -25.36 -0.10 -6.57
C ILE A 90 -26.06 0.32 -5.29
N VAL A 91 -25.30 0.51 -4.20
CA VAL A 91 -25.84 0.94 -2.91
C VAL A 91 -26.42 2.36 -3.01
N PHE A 92 -25.77 3.23 -3.78
CA PHE A 92 -26.29 4.59 -4.03
C PHE A 92 -27.63 4.57 -4.76
N ARG A 93 -27.80 3.69 -5.75
CA ARG A 93 -29.08 3.50 -6.42
C ARG A 93 -30.18 3.04 -5.46
N TRP A 94 -29.90 2.03 -4.62
CA TRP A 94 -30.86 1.57 -3.62
C TRP A 94 -31.22 2.65 -2.60
N LEU A 95 -30.27 3.53 -2.27
CA LEU A 95 -30.53 4.67 -1.41
C LEU A 95 -31.52 5.65 -2.04
N ILE A 96 -31.39 5.94 -3.35
CA ILE A 96 -32.33 6.80 -4.08
C ILE A 96 -33.72 6.16 -4.10
N GLU A 97 -33.82 4.88 -4.49
CA GLU A 97 -35.10 4.14 -4.53
C GLU A 97 -35.77 4.13 -3.15
N ALA A 98 -34.99 3.93 -2.07
CA ALA A 98 -35.51 3.94 -0.70
C ALA A 98 -36.06 5.32 -0.26
N VAL A 99 -35.48 6.41 -0.77
CA VAL A 99 -35.92 7.78 -0.50
C VAL A 99 -37.20 8.10 -1.29
N GLU A 100 -37.29 7.67 -2.55
CA GLU A 100 -38.45 7.89 -3.41
C GLU A 100 -39.69 7.13 -2.92
N ASP A 101 -39.54 5.86 -2.56
CA ASP A 101 -40.64 4.97 -2.11
C ASP A 101 -41.08 5.22 -0.65
N ARG A 102 -40.54 6.24 0.02
CA ARG A 102 -40.81 6.58 1.43
C ARG A 102 -40.63 5.39 2.38
N TYR A 103 -39.56 4.61 2.18
CA TYR A 103 -39.20 3.57 3.15
C TYR A 103 -38.99 4.15 4.54
N SER A 104 -39.07 3.30 5.57
CA SER A 104 -38.80 3.71 6.95
C SER A 104 -37.42 4.40 7.05
N GLY A 105 -37.34 5.48 7.83
CA GLY A 105 -36.09 6.23 7.99
C GLY A 105 -34.91 5.38 8.49
N GLY A 106 -35.20 4.27 9.20
CA GLY A 106 -34.19 3.29 9.60
C GLY A 106 -33.51 2.60 8.41
N THR A 107 -34.26 2.21 7.38
CA THR A 107 -33.71 1.56 6.18
C THR A 107 -32.79 2.50 5.40
N ILE A 108 -33.20 3.76 5.25
CA ILE A 108 -32.41 4.80 4.56
C ILE A 108 -31.09 5.04 5.32
N LEU A 109 -31.14 5.10 6.66
CA LEU A 109 -29.95 5.27 7.49
C LEU A 109 -28.97 4.10 7.34
N TRP A 110 -29.46 2.85 7.32
CA TRP A 110 -28.60 1.68 7.10
C TRP A 110 -27.95 1.67 5.72
N LEU A 111 -28.67 2.08 4.67
CA LEU A 111 -28.11 2.22 3.33
C LEU A 111 -27.04 3.32 3.26
N ALA A 112 -27.27 4.46 3.93
CA ALA A 112 -26.28 5.54 4.02
C ALA A 112 -25.01 5.11 4.78
N ILE A 113 -25.15 4.37 5.88
CA ILE A 113 -24.02 3.77 6.62
C ILE A 113 -23.30 2.75 5.74
N GLY A 114 -24.04 1.92 4.99
CA GLY A 114 -23.46 0.97 4.04
C GLY A 114 -22.66 1.65 2.94
N LEU A 115 -23.16 2.77 2.40
CA LEU A 115 -22.46 3.59 1.42
C LEU A 115 -21.17 4.20 2.00
N PHE A 116 -21.23 4.73 3.22
CA PHE A 116 -20.05 5.21 3.94
C PHE A 116 -19.02 4.10 4.15
N ALA A 117 -19.45 2.91 4.58
CA ALA A 117 -18.56 1.77 4.77
C ALA A 117 -17.90 1.31 3.46
N CYS A 118 -18.65 1.27 2.36
CA CYS A 118 -18.12 0.93 1.03
C CYS A 118 -17.06 1.92 0.57
N THR A 119 -17.36 3.22 0.66
CA THR A 119 -16.43 4.28 0.23
C THR A 119 -15.19 4.36 1.12
N LEU A 120 -15.34 4.22 2.43
CA LEU A 120 -14.20 4.19 3.38
C LEU A 120 -13.29 2.98 3.12
N THR A 121 -13.88 1.79 2.98
CA THR A 121 -13.12 0.56 2.72
C THR A 121 -12.41 0.63 1.37
N GLY A 122 -13.09 1.13 0.33
CA GLY A 122 -12.49 1.36 -0.98
C GLY A 122 -11.33 2.35 -0.92
N GLY A 123 -11.48 3.46 -0.18
CA GLY A 123 -10.43 4.44 0.02
C GLY A 123 -9.18 3.85 0.68
N ILE A 124 -9.36 3.10 1.78
CA ILE A 124 -8.25 2.45 2.50
C ILE A 124 -7.57 1.41 1.59
N ALA A 125 -8.35 0.55 0.93
CA ALA A 125 -7.82 -0.48 0.04
C ALA A 125 -6.98 0.12 -1.09
N ASN A 126 -7.43 1.23 -1.71
CA ASN A 126 -6.67 1.93 -2.73
C ASN A 126 -5.31 2.43 -2.23
N GLN A 127 -5.30 3.09 -1.06
CA GLN A 127 -4.06 3.63 -0.50
C GLN A 127 -3.06 2.53 -0.16
N LEU A 128 -3.54 1.40 0.36
CA LEU A 128 -2.70 0.24 0.65
C LEU A 128 -2.17 -0.40 -0.63
N GLN A 129 -3.00 -0.57 -1.65
CA GLN A 129 -2.57 -1.09 -2.95
C GLN A 129 -1.46 -0.23 -3.57
N LEU A 130 -1.64 1.10 -3.55
CA LEU A 130 -0.64 2.04 -4.04
C LEU A 130 0.65 1.96 -3.23
N HIS A 131 0.56 1.88 -1.89
CA HIS A 131 1.72 1.77 -1.02
C HIS A 131 2.59 0.54 -1.36
N PHE A 132 1.99 -0.64 -1.48
CA PHE A 132 2.71 -1.85 -1.88
C PHE A 132 3.30 -1.72 -3.28
N SER A 133 2.54 -1.17 -4.23
CA SER A 133 2.97 -1.03 -5.63
C SER A 133 4.16 -0.07 -5.77
N PHE A 134 4.15 1.06 -5.06
CA PHE A 134 5.28 1.99 -5.02
C PHE A 134 6.50 1.37 -4.35
N HIS A 135 6.31 0.64 -3.25
CA HIS A 135 7.40 -0.01 -2.52
C HIS A 135 8.15 -1.02 -3.40
N VAL A 136 7.42 -1.88 -4.13
CA VAL A 136 8.00 -2.81 -5.11
C VAL A 136 8.72 -2.06 -6.24
N GLY A 137 8.13 -0.97 -6.74
CA GLY A 137 8.76 -0.14 -7.78
C GLY A 137 10.10 0.47 -7.34
N GLN A 138 10.21 0.94 -6.09
CA GLN A 138 11.46 1.47 -5.54
C GLN A 138 12.52 0.37 -5.39
N ARG A 139 12.14 -0.81 -4.89
CA ARG A 139 13.05 -1.96 -4.80
C ARG A 139 13.59 -2.36 -6.17
N LEU A 140 12.70 -2.52 -7.15
CA LEU A 140 13.07 -2.84 -8.54
C LEU A 140 14.07 -1.83 -9.12
N ARG A 141 13.81 -0.54 -8.94
CA ARG A 141 14.70 0.54 -9.39
C ARG A 141 16.07 0.45 -8.71
N SER A 142 16.10 0.33 -7.38
CA SER A 142 17.34 0.30 -6.59
C SER A 142 18.24 -0.87 -6.99
N THR A 143 17.67 -2.07 -7.11
CA THR A 143 18.39 -3.29 -7.53
C THR A 143 18.87 -3.18 -8.97
N THR A 144 18.07 -2.63 -9.88
CA THR A 144 18.47 -2.46 -11.30
C THR A 144 19.66 -1.51 -11.42
N ILE A 145 19.64 -0.37 -10.72
CA ILE A 145 20.77 0.57 -10.70
C ILE A 145 22.02 -0.13 -10.17
N ALA A 146 21.91 -0.83 -9.04
CA ALA A 146 23.04 -1.55 -8.46
C ALA A 146 23.60 -2.65 -9.39
N LEU A 147 22.74 -3.35 -10.14
CA LEU A 147 23.15 -4.34 -11.13
C LEU A 147 23.90 -3.73 -12.31
N VAL A 148 23.44 -2.58 -12.81
CA VAL A 148 24.10 -1.86 -13.91
C VAL A 148 25.49 -1.39 -13.47
N PHE A 149 25.60 -0.76 -12.30
CA PHE A 149 26.88 -0.30 -11.75
C PHE A 149 27.85 -1.43 -11.45
N ARG A 150 27.37 -2.62 -11.06
CA ARG A 150 28.25 -3.76 -10.83
C ARG A 150 28.77 -4.41 -12.12
N LYS A 151 28.09 -4.15 -13.25
CA LYS A 151 28.45 -4.72 -14.54
C LYS A 151 29.37 -3.79 -15.36
N ALA A 152 29.18 -2.48 -15.21
CA ALA A 152 30.06 -1.45 -15.78
C ALA A 152 31.45 -1.49 -15.11
#